data_AF-A0ABD1CCL4-F1
#
_entry.id   AF-A0ABD1CCL4-F1
#
_cell.length_a   1.000
_cell.length_b   1.000
_cell.length_c   1.000
_cell.angle_alpha   90.00
_cell.angle_beta   90.00
_cell.angle_gamma   90.00
#
_symmetry.space_group_name_H-M   'P 1'
#
loop_
_entity.id
_entity.type
_entity.pdbx_description
1 polymer ?
#
loop_
_entity_poly.entity_id
_entity_poly.type
_entity_poly.pdbx_seq_one_letter_code
_entity_poly.pdbx_strand_id
1 'polypeptide(L)'
;MSVLDWDLEVNMTLPFASWDRTKWVLSVRNDGTPSYGFKKALPTKILVHGWVGDSESEVIGPLAQEYLKKGDVNVIGVSWTKGAKTIYGFARKRVGAVGDLVAKLVGRLLDLGQVVDQIGMIGHSLGAHVVGLAGKKTPKKVAYIVGLDPAQPYFLVSKPQGRLADTDAQYVEVLHTNGDWLAFFTNIGTADFYPNGGKKQPGCGRLFYRRCSHKRAVTIFKESLMAKGYYANRCPSLDKLNQKCNLGRVEFGEVDVHPLMSKPRGVYYFETNANPPFLKASHEMPLYPEDDLALRTTSNGSIAPFPFTWDREKFMLLPNKEGKLELFDRNRVYQIRLESRSYDAAQDVHFLFFSRTNGGKPVKLRFDQVGDLPSHGFRKELPTKVLIHGWMGSSESDVVEPLARAYLEKGDVNVIGVVWAKISGSLNYPDVASQVPMVGELVAKMVDKLLELGQVGDQIGMVGHSLGAHVAGIAGKKTRQKVAYIVGLDPADFLFSLDEPQGRLSSEDAQYVEVIHSNGGNLAMFENIGTADFYPNGGRSQPGCGLDFLWICSHGRAVTYFKESLMARGYFANRCSDLNNLHSKCSLGRVEFGEIHVHPLAKKPRGVYYFETNEKEPYLRTIAQEVPRRQ
;
A
#
# COMPACT_ATOMS: atom_id res chain seq x y z
N MET A 1 -15.05 17.24 -34.88
CA MET A 1 -15.36 15.84 -35.27
C MET A 1 -14.53 14.91 -34.40
N SER A 2 -15.18 13.85 -33.96
CA SER A 2 -14.79 12.83 -32.96
C SER A 2 -13.47 12.10 -33.20
N VAL A 3 -12.76 11.70 -32.14
CA VAL A 3 -12.37 10.30 -31.82
C VAL A 3 -12.10 10.19 -30.30
N LEU A 4 -12.84 9.31 -29.62
CA LEU A 4 -12.64 8.81 -28.26
C LEU A 4 -11.85 7.50 -28.40
N ASP A 5 -10.66 7.34 -27.82
CA ASP A 5 -9.99 6.02 -27.75
C ASP A 5 -9.40 5.64 -26.37
N TRP A 6 -10.22 4.86 -25.67
CA TRP A 6 -10.03 3.66 -24.86
C TRP A 6 -8.62 3.09 -24.59
N ASP A 7 -8.28 3.02 -23.30
CA ASP A 7 -7.61 1.86 -22.68
C ASP A 7 -8.24 1.55 -21.29
N LEU A 8 -9.52 1.93 -21.16
CA LEU A 8 -10.41 1.72 -20.02
C LEU A 8 -11.58 0.87 -20.54
N GLU A 9 -11.44 -0.45 -20.60
CA GLU A 9 -12.63 -1.30 -20.63
C GLU A 9 -13.26 -1.24 -19.23
N VAL A 10 -14.28 -0.40 -19.10
CA VAL A 10 -15.25 -0.48 -18.02
C VAL A 10 -16.37 -1.37 -18.53
N ASN A 11 -16.38 -2.63 -18.12
CA ASN A 11 -17.51 -3.51 -18.37
C ASN A 11 -18.61 -3.18 -17.38
N MET A 12 -19.74 -2.72 -17.88
CA MET A 12 -20.93 -2.54 -17.07
C MET A 12 -21.67 -3.87 -17.10
N THR A 13 -21.98 -4.45 -15.96
CA THR A 13 -22.71 -5.72 -15.87
C THR A 13 -24.03 -5.48 -15.15
N LEU A 14 -25.15 -5.81 -15.81
CA LEU A 14 -26.46 -5.94 -15.16
C LEU A 14 -26.60 -7.38 -14.68
N PRO A 15 -26.75 -7.64 -13.37
CA PRO A 15 -27.11 -8.97 -12.91
C PRO A 15 -28.61 -9.22 -13.09
N PHE A 16 -28.91 -10.12 -14.04
CA PHE A 16 -30.02 -11.07 -14.07
C PHE A 16 -31.48 -10.55 -14.07
N ALA A 17 -32.11 -10.63 -15.25
CA ALA A 17 -33.45 -11.18 -15.36
C ALA A 17 -33.37 -12.45 -16.23
N SER A 18 -33.74 -13.59 -15.63
CA SER A 18 -33.88 -14.95 -16.20
C SER A 18 -32.68 -15.61 -16.92
N TRP A 19 -31.97 -16.46 -16.17
CA TRP A 19 -31.31 -17.73 -16.54
C TRP A 19 -30.99 -18.05 -18.04
N ASP A 20 -29.76 -17.72 -18.47
CA ASP A 20 -28.94 -18.48 -19.45
C ASP A 20 -27.45 -18.39 -19.07
N ARG A 21 -26.80 -19.48 -18.69
CA ARG A 21 -25.42 -19.53 -18.14
C ARG A 21 -24.27 -19.22 -19.12
N THR A 22 -24.50 -18.79 -20.36
CA THR A 22 -23.43 -18.71 -21.36
C THR A 22 -22.97 -17.32 -21.80
N LYS A 23 -23.71 -16.22 -21.57
CA LYS A 23 -23.28 -14.87 -22.00
C LYS A 23 -23.87 -13.77 -21.10
N TRP A 24 -23.04 -13.11 -20.27
CA TRP A 24 -23.49 -12.03 -19.37
C TRP A 24 -22.55 -10.82 -19.38
N VAL A 25 -22.76 -9.89 -20.31
CA VAL A 25 -22.18 -8.54 -20.33
C VAL A 25 -23.30 -7.58 -20.76
N LEU A 26 -23.51 -6.46 -20.05
CA LEU A 26 -24.27 -5.35 -20.65
C LEU A 26 -23.33 -4.72 -21.66
N SER A 27 -23.50 -5.04 -22.94
CA SER A 27 -23.00 -4.18 -23.98
C SER A 27 -23.86 -2.92 -23.97
N VAL A 28 -23.24 -1.82 -23.58
CA VAL A 28 -23.69 -0.51 -24.03
C VAL A 28 -23.61 -0.59 -25.55
N ARG A 29 -24.72 -0.39 -26.27
CA ARG A 29 -24.65 -0.27 -27.73
C ARG A 29 -23.66 0.85 -28.05
N ASN A 30 -23.04 0.85 -29.23
CA ASN A 30 -22.06 1.88 -29.61
C ASN A 30 -22.58 3.34 -29.46
N ASP A 31 -23.90 3.53 -29.31
CA ASP A 31 -24.58 4.80 -29.07
C ASP A 31 -24.75 5.22 -27.59
N GLY A 32 -24.40 4.37 -26.62
CA GLY A 32 -24.55 4.66 -25.19
C GLY A 32 -25.82 4.12 -24.53
N THR A 33 -26.66 3.35 -25.23
CA THR A 33 -27.95 2.85 -24.68
C THR A 33 -27.82 1.50 -23.95
N PRO A 34 -28.52 1.31 -22.81
CA PRO A 34 -28.63 0.01 -22.15
C PRO A 34 -29.45 -0.98 -23.00
N SER A 35 -29.03 -2.25 -23.09
CA SER A 35 -29.85 -3.29 -23.73
C SER A 35 -30.99 -3.78 -22.81
N TYR A 36 -31.94 -4.54 -23.36
CA TYR A 36 -33.26 -4.90 -22.81
C TYR A 36 -33.32 -5.10 -21.28
N GLY A 37 -34.27 -4.42 -20.59
CA GLY A 37 -34.66 -4.72 -19.20
C GLY A 37 -34.69 -3.53 -18.22
N PHE A 38 -34.06 -2.40 -18.54
CA PHE A 38 -34.10 -1.20 -17.69
C PHE A 38 -35.51 -0.58 -17.60
N LYS A 39 -35.96 -0.26 -16.39
CA LYS A 39 -37.27 0.37 -16.14
C LYS A 39 -37.09 1.72 -15.45
N LYS A 40 -37.32 2.82 -16.18
CA LYS A 40 -37.11 4.20 -15.70
C LYS A 40 -37.94 4.62 -14.46
N ALA A 41 -38.97 3.86 -14.14
CA ALA A 41 -39.84 4.12 -12.98
C ALA A 41 -39.30 3.49 -11.69
N LEU A 42 -38.36 2.55 -11.80
CA LEU A 42 -37.78 1.85 -10.65
C LEU A 42 -36.54 2.59 -10.12
N PRO A 43 -36.26 2.52 -8.80
CA PRO A 43 -35.00 3.01 -8.25
C PRO A 43 -33.78 2.40 -8.95
N THR A 44 -32.68 3.13 -9.03
CA THR A 44 -31.42 2.63 -9.62
C THR A 44 -30.29 2.65 -8.61
N LYS A 45 -29.60 1.52 -8.45
CA LYS A 45 -28.39 1.37 -7.63
C LYS A 45 -27.18 1.15 -8.53
N ILE A 46 -26.19 2.03 -8.44
CA ILE A 46 -24.91 1.88 -9.17
C ILE A 46 -23.86 1.40 -8.19
N LEU A 47 -23.26 0.24 -8.45
CA LEU A 47 -22.31 -0.43 -7.56
C LEU A 47 -20.90 -0.39 -8.16
N VAL A 48 -19.91 0.09 -7.42
CA VAL A 48 -18.53 0.26 -7.91
C VAL A 48 -17.51 -0.40 -6.99
N HIS A 49 -16.73 -1.32 -7.55
CA HIS A 49 -15.68 -2.02 -6.80
C HIS A 49 -14.39 -1.21 -6.64
N GLY A 50 -13.57 -1.62 -5.66
CA GLY A 50 -12.28 -1.02 -5.35
C GLY A 50 -11.08 -1.65 -6.06
N TRP A 51 -9.89 -1.36 -5.54
CA TRP A 51 -8.62 -1.95 -5.98
C TRP A 51 -8.67 -3.47 -5.95
N VAL A 52 -8.07 -4.13 -6.94
CA VAL A 52 -8.09 -5.59 -7.19
C VAL A 52 -9.47 -6.26 -7.36
N GLY A 53 -10.57 -5.50 -7.30
CA GLY A 53 -11.94 -6.01 -7.50
C GLY A 53 -12.29 -6.29 -8.97
N ASP A 54 -13.44 -6.93 -9.16
CA ASP A 54 -14.07 -7.23 -10.45
C ASP A 54 -15.61 -7.36 -10.31
N SER A 55 -16.28 -7.88 -11.34
CA SER A 55 -17.75 -8.06 -11.34
C SER A 55 -18.25 -9.02 -10.26
N GLU A 56 -17.42 -9.95 -9.82
CA GLU A 56 -17.76 -10.96 -8.80
C GLU A 56 -17.43 -10.46 -7.38
N SER A 57 -16.83 -9.28 -7.25
CA SER A 57 -16.54 -8.69 -5.95
C SER A 57 -17.80 -8.50 -5.11
N GLU A 58 -17.68 -8.63 -3.78
CA GLU A 58 -18.81 -8.57 -2.85
C GLU A 58 -19.70 -7.32 -3.00
N VAL A 59 -19.11 -6.20 -3.41
CA VAL A 59 -19.82 -4.93 -3.62
C VAL A 59 -20.62 -4.89 -4.92
N ILE A 60 -20.31 -5.73 -5.92
CA ILE A 60 -21.10 -5.83 -7.16
C ILE A 60 -22.04 -7.02 -7.09
N GLY A 61 -21.56 -8.26 -7.28
CA GLY A 61 -22.42 -9.43 -7.45
C GLY A 61 -23.30 -9.71 -6.21
N PRO A 62 -22.71 -10.01 -5.05
CA PRO A 62 -23.47 -10.31 -3.84
C PRO A 62 -24.38 -9.16 -3.35
N LEU A 63 -23.91 -7.91 -3.38
CA LEU A 63 -24.75 -6.78 -2.96
C LEU A 63 -25.91 -6.52 -3.93
N ALA A 64 -25.70 -6.71 -5.23
CA ALA A 64 -26.78 -6.64 -6.22
C ALA A 64 -27.88 -7.68 -5.95
N GLN A 65 -27.50 -8.90 -5.59
CA GLN A 65 -28.47 -9.96 -5.26
C GLN A 65 -29.34 -9.57 -4.05
N GLU A 66 -28.77 -8.93 -3.03
CA GLU A 66 -29.56 -8.49 -1.88
C GLU A 66 -30.53 -7.36 -2.24
N TYR A 67 -30.12 -6.41 -3.09
CA TYR A 67 -31.03 -5.38 -3.59
C TYR A 67 -32.22 -5.97 -4.36
N LEU A 68 -31.97 -6.95 -5.23
CA LEU A 68 -33.00 -7.61 -6.03
C LEU A 68 -33.97 -8.46 -5.20
N LYS A 69 -33.54 -8.98 -4.04
CA LYS A 69 -34.45 -9.67 -3.10
C LYS A 69 -35.40 -8.71 -2.39
N LYS A 70 -35.01 -7.44 -2.21
CA LYS A 70 -35.78 -6.44 -1.46
C LYS A 70 -36.95 -5.86 -2.26
N GLY A 71 -36.86 -5.89 -3.60
CA GLY A 71 -37.94 -5.46 -4.47
C GLY A 71 -37.48 -5.11 -5.89
N ASP A 72 -38.41 -4.58 -6.67
CA ASP A 72 -38.15 -4.17 -8.05
C ASP A 72 -37.23 -2.95 -8.12
N VAL A 73 -35.99 -3.16 -8.55
CA VAL A 73 -34.94 -2.15 -8.61
C VAL A 73 -34.04 -2.39 -9.82
N ASN A 74 -33.54 -1.32 -10.44
CA ASN A 74 -32.46 -1.40 -11.42
C ASN A 74 -31.12 -1.47 -10.67
N VAL A 75 -30.29 -2.49 -10.90
CA VAL A 75 -28.93 -2.56 -10.33
C VAL A 75 -27.89 -2.57 -11.45
N ILE A 76 -26.93 -1.66 -11.39
CA ILE A 76 -25.86 -1.52 -12.37
C ILE A 76 -24.51 -1.73 -11.69
N GLY A 77 -23.82 -2.81 -12.03
CA GLY A 77 -22.44 -3.05 -11.61
C GLY A 77 -21.45 -2.37 -12.56
N VAL A 78 -20.52 -1.58 -12.01
CA VAL A 78 -19.45 -0.93 -12.75
C VAL A 78 -18.15 -1.69 -12.50
N SER A 79 -17.80 -2.58 -13.43
CA SER A 79 -16.55 -3.33 -13.39
C SER A 79 -15.47 -2.61 -14.19
N TRP A 80 -14.52 -2.00 -13.49
CA TRP A 80 -13.34 -1.36 -14.09
C TRP A 80 -12.09 -2.23 -13.87
N THR A 81 -12.26 -3.55 -13.92
CA THR A 81 -11.26 -4.58 -13.57
C THR A 81 -9.90 -4.34 -14.21
N LYS A 82 -9.83 -4.03 -15.52
CA LYS A 82 -8.55 -3.75 -16.21
C LYS A 82 -7.85 -2.52 -15.61
N GLY A 83 -8.64 -1.53 -15.22
CA GLY A 83 -8.18 -0.33 -14.53
C GLY A 83 -7.78 -0.56 -13.08
N ALA A 84 -8.46 -1.47 -12.37
CA ALA A 84 -8.35 -1.69 -10.93
C ALA A 84 -7.34 -2.79 -10.53
N LYS A 85 -7.16 -3.84 -11.33
CA LYS A 85 -6.20 -4.93 -11.11
C LYS A 85 -4.80 -4.55 -11.63
N THR A 86 -4.22 -3.52 -11.01
CA THR A 86 -2.88 -2.98 -11.29
C THR A 86 -2.24 -2.48 -10.00
N ILE A 87 -1.10 -1.79 -10.02
CA ILE A 87 -0.54 -1.15 -8.81
C ILE A 87 -1.54 -0.13 -8.25
N TYR A 88 -1.68 -0.09 -6.92
CA TYR A 88 -2.65 0.78 -6.25
C TYR A 88 -2.55 2.25 -6.70
N GLY A 89 -1.34 2.81 -6.86
CA GLY A 89 -1.15 4.17 -7.38
C GLY A 89 -1.67 4.39 -8.81
N PHE A 90 -1.52 3.41 -9.70
CA PHE A 90 -2.08 3.47 -11.05
C PHE A 90 -3.60 3.28 -11.07
N ALA A 91 -4.11 2.37 -10.25
CA ALA A 91 -5.55 2.23 -10.04
C ALA A 91 -6.15 3.54 -9.50
N ARG A 92 -5.49 4.18 -8.52
CA ARG A 92 -5.87 5.48 -7.97
C ARG A 92 -5.87 6.58 -9.02
N LYS A 93 -4.87 6.66 -9.90
CA LYS A 93 -4.84 7.67 -10.99
C LYS A 93 -6.05 7.53 -11.94
N ARG A 94 -6.62 6.33 -12.06
CA ARG A 94 -7.79 6.04 -12.91
C ARG A 94 -9.12 6.36 -12.25
N VAL A 95 -9.18 6.52 -10.92
CA VAL A 95 -10.41 6.78 -10.17
C VAL A 95 -11.19 7.97 -10.72
N GLY A 96 -10.51 9.06 -11.09
CA GLY A 96 -11.15 10.23 -11.70
C GLY A 96 -11.82 9.93 -13.05
N ALA A 97 -11.11 9.21 -13.92
CA ALA A 97 -11.61 8.83 -15.25
C ALA A 97 -12.76 7.81 -15.16
N VAL A 98 -12.72 6.88 -14.23
CA VAL A 98 -13.86 5.97 -13.98
C VAL A 98 -15.04 6.77 -13.42
N GLY A 99 -14.80 7.74 -12.54
CA GLY A 99 -15.82 8.66 -12.05
C GLY A 99 -16.49 9.46 -13.17
N ASP A 100 -15.73 9.91 -14.18
CA ASP A 100 -16.27 10.55 -15.39
C ASP A 100 -17.22 9.63 -16.17
N LEU A 101 -16.85 8.36 -16.31
CA LEU A 101 -17.69 7.38 -17.01
C LEU A 101 -18.98 7.09 -16.23
N VAL A 102 -18.91 6.96 -14.90
CA VAL A 102 -20.09 6.79 -14.06
C VAL A 102 -20.99 8.03 -14.09
N ALA A 103 -20.43 9.24 -14.11
CA ALA A 103 -21.21 10.47 -14.27
C ALA A 103 -21.93 10.53 -15.62
N LYS A 104 -21.26 10.13 -16.71
CA LYS A 104 -21.86 10.02 -18.04
C LYS A 104 -22.99 8.99 -18.07
N LEU A 105 -22.82 7.85 -17.41
CA LEU A 105 -23.89 6.87 -17.24
C LEU A 105 -25.11 7.50 -16.56
N VAL A 106 -24.92 8.19 -15.44
CA VAL A 106 -26.04 8.86 -14.75
C VAL A 106 -26.72 9.86 -15.68
N GLY A 107 -25.95 10.67 -16.43
CA GLY A 107 -26.51 11.56 -17.45
C GLY A 107 -27.40 10.83 -18.46
N ARG A 108 -26.96 9.67 -18.96
CA ARG A 108 -27.77 8.84 -19.86
C ARG A 108 -29.03 8.29 -19.22
N LEU A 109 -28.99 7.88 -17.95
CA LEU A 109 -30.20 7.44 -17.24
C LEU A 109 -31.23 8.58 -17.16
N LEU A 110 -30.78 9.81 -16.92
CA LEU A 110 -31.65 10.99 -16.91
C LEU A 110 -32.22 11.29 -18.30
N ASP A 111 -31.42 11.17 -19.37
CA ASP A 111 -31.89 11.30 -20.76
C ASP A 111 -33.00 10.26 -21.08
N LEU A 112 -32.91 9.06 -20.50
CA LEU A 112 -33.92 8.00 -20.61
C LEU A 112 -35.15 8.23 -19.71
N GLY A 113 -35.19 9.34 -18.97
CA GLY A 113 -36.30 9.75 -18.12
C GLY A 113 -36.27 9.17 -16.70
N GLN A 114 -35.13 8.68 -16.22
CA GLN A 114 -34.93 8.33 -14.81
C GLN A 114 -35.02 9.60 -13.95
N VAL A 115 -35.70 9.52 -12.80
CA VAL A 115 -35.72 10.61 -11.83
C VAL A 115 -34.43 10.56 -11.00
N VAL A 116 -33.72 11.69 -10.88
CA VAL A 116 -32.42 11.74 -10.19
C VAL A 116 -32.51 11.33 -8.70
N ASP A 117 -33.65 11.62 -8.06
CA ASP A 117 -33.94 11.29 -6.67
C ASP A 117 -34.16 9.78 -6.44
N GLN A 118 -34.20 9.00 -7.52
CA GLN A 118 -34.28 7.53 -7.48
C GLN A 118 -32.91 6.86 -7.70
N ILE A 119 -31.84 7.63 -7.92
CA ILE A 119 -30.49 7.11 -8.20
C ILE A 119 -29.64 7.14 -6.93
N GLY A 120 -29.13 5.97 -6.53
CA GLY A 120 -28.14 5.81 -5.46
C GLY A 120 -26.84 5.20 -6.00
N MET A 121 -25.70 5.65 -5.48
CA MET A 121 -24.39 5.09 -5.85
C MET A 121 -23.65 4.55 -4.63
N ILE A 122 -23.10 3.34 -4.75
CA ILE A 122 -22.43 2.64 -3.66
C ILE A 122 -21.03 2.23 -4.13
N GLY A 123 -20.01 2.61 -3.37
CA GLY A 123 -18.62 2.33 -3.73
C GLY A 123 -17.82 1.83 -2.55
N HIS A 124 -16.95 0.84 -2.77
CA HIS A 124 -16.02 0.33 -1.76
C HIS A 124 -14.57 0.72 -2.07
N SER A 125 -13.78 1.10 -1.05
CA SER A 125 -12.35 1.41 -1.23
C SER A 125 -12.13 2.52 -2.28
N LEU A 126 -11.32 2.28 -3.33
CA LEU A 126 -11.19 3.19 -4.48
C LEU A 126 -12.54 3.50 -5.15
N GLY A 127 -13.48 2.55 -5.16
CA GLY A 127 -14.83 2.70 -5.69
C GLY A 127 -15.65 3.76 -4.95
N ALA A 128 -15.41 3.96 -3.65
CA ALA A 128 -16.07 5.03 -2.87
C ALA A 128 -15.68 6.41 -3.42
N HIS A 129 -14.40 6.60 -3.77
CA HIS A 129 -13.96 7.83 -4.43
C HIS A 129 -14.45 7.94 -5.87
N VAL A 130 -14.62 6.82 -6.60
CA VAL A 130 -15.22 6.83 -7.94
C VAL A 130 -16.65 7.39 -7.88
N VAL A 131 -17.50 6.87 -6.99
CA VAL A 131 -18.90 7.35 -6.88
C VAL A 131 -18.98 8.79 -6.37
N GLY A 132 -18.09 9.20 -5.46
CA GLY A 132 -17.98 10.60 -5.02
C GLY A 132 -17.56 11.56 -6.15
N LEU A 133 -16.55 11.19 -6.95
CA LEU A 133 -16.15 11.98 -8.11
C LEU A 133 -17.20 11.98 -9.22
N ALA A 134 -17.96 10.89 -9.37
CA ALA A 134 -19.08 10.84 -10.28
C ALA A 134 -20.18 11.82 -9.85
N GLY A 135 -20.58 11.80 -8.57
CA GLY A 135 -21.64 12.66 -8.03
C GLY A 135 -21.36 14.16 -8.18
N LYS A 136 -20.09 14.57 -8.10
CA LYS A 136 -19.67 15.96 -8.41
C LYS A 136 -19.92 16.37 -9.85
N LYS A 137 -19.96 15.41 -10.78
CA LYS A 137 -19.99 15.62 -12.23
C LYS A 137 -21.35 15.27 -12.82
N THR A 138 -22.30 14.76 -12.04
CA THR A 138 -23.67 14.56 -12.50
C THR A 138 -24.38 15.91 -12.64
N PRO A 139 -25.25 16.08 -13.66
CA PRO A 139 -25.91 17.37 -13.92
C PRO A 139 -26.87 17.79 -12.80
N LYS A 140 -27.38 16.81 -12.02
CA LYS A 140 -28.15 17.01 -10.80
C LYS A 140 -27.55 16.13 -9.70
N LYS A 141 -27.64 16.56 -8.44
CA LYS A 141 -27.20 15.74 -7.30
C LYS A 141 -28.06 14.48 -7.21
N VAL A 142 -27.42 13.32 -7.26
CA VAL A 142 -28.07 12.03 -7.00
C VAL A 142 -28.63 11.98 -5.58
N ALA A 143 -29.61 11.11 -5.35
CA ALA A 143 -30.31 11.00 -4.09
C ALA A 143 -29.35 10.73 -2.93
N TYR A 144 -28.46 9.74 -3.09
CA TYR A 144 -27.47 9.44 -2.07
C TYR A 144 -26.23 8.71 -2.62
N ILE A 145 -25.14 8.83 -1.87
CA ILE A 145 -23.91 8.05 -2.06
C ILE A 145 -23.61 7.29 -0.77
N VAL A 146 -23.22 6.02 -0.88
CA VAL A 146 -22.66 5.23 0.23
C VAL A 146 -21.19 4.91 -0.06
N GLY A 147 -20.30 5.43 0.78
CA GLY A 147 -18.87 5.15 0.79
C GLY A 147 -18.53 4.05 1.80
N LEU A 148 -18.25 2.84 1.32
CA LEU A 148 -17.87 1.70 2.14
C LEU A 148 -16.34 1.66 2.28
N ASP A 149 -15.85 2.01 3.46
CA ASP A 149 -14.43 2.11 3.83
C ASP A 149 -13.58 2.82 2.76
N PRO A 150 -13.80 4.14 2.52
CA PRO A 150 -13.12 4.88 1.46
C PRO A 150 -11.60 4.85 1.64
N ALA A 151 -10.85 4.52 0.59
CA ALA A 151 -9.43 4.26 0.70
C ALA A 151 -8.60 5.51 1.06
N GLN A 152 -7.76 5.44 2.09
CA GLN A 152 -6.94 6.58 2.54
C GLN A 152 -5.70 6.86 1.66
N PRO A 153 -4.92 5.85 1.22
CA PRO A 153 -3.65 6.11 0.57
C PRO A 153 -3.83 6.91 -0.74
N TYR A 154 -3.03 7.97 -0.91
CA TYR A 154 -3.13 9.00 -1.96
C TYR A 154 -4.40 9.87 -1.97
N PHE A 155 -5.30 9.73 -1.00
CA PHE A 155 -6.47 10.60 -0.84
C PHE A 155 -6.43 11.44 0.43
N LEU A 156 -5.66 11.04 1.45
CA LEU A 156 -5.49 11.80 2.70
C LEU A 156 -5.13 13.27 2.47
N VAL A 157 -4.25 13.54 1.50
CA VAL A 157 -3.83 14.89 1.09
C VAL A 157 -4.67 15.48 -0.05
N SER A 158 -5.62 14.71 -0.59
CA SER A 158 -6.54 15.21 -1.62
C SER A 158 -7.56 16.16 -1.00
N LYS A 159 -7.69 17.34 -1.60
CA LYS A 159 -8.81 18.24 -1.33
C LYS A 159 -10.14 17.54 -1.64
N PRO A 160 -11.28 17.96 -1.04
CA PRO A 160 -12.59 17.36 -1.29
C PRO A 160 -12.96 17.19 -2.77
N GLN A 161 -12.46 18.05 -3.66
CA GLN A 161 -12.69 17.97 -5.10
C GLN A 161 -12.09 16.70 -5.75
N GLY A 162 -11.05 16.12 -5.14
CA GLY A 162 -10.31 14.96 -5.67
C GLY A 162 -10.64 13.61 -5.00
N ARG A 163 -11.69 13.54 -4.17
CA ARG A 163 -12.10 12.35 -3.41
C ARG A 163 -13.58 12.41 -3.07
N LEU A 164 -14.19 11.33 -2.56
CA LEU A 164 -15.48 11.40 -1.87
C LEU A 164 -15.53 12.51 -0.80
N ALA A 165 -16.62 13.25 -0.77
CA ALA A 165 -16.95 14.31 0.16
C ALA A 165 -18.46 14.36 0.43
N ASP A 166 -18.83 14.99 1.55
CA ASP A 166 -20.20 15.17 2.05
C ASP A 166 -21.14 15.91 1.08
N THR A 167 -20.58 16.74 0.20
CA THR A 167 -21.32 17.50 -0.80
C THR A 167 -21.66 16.74 -2.09
N ASP A 168 -21.19 15.50 -2.26
CA ASP A 168 -21.21 14.80 -3.56
C ASP A 168 -22.57 14.27 -3.99
N ALA A 169 -23.53 14.22 -3.07
CA ALA A 169 -24.92 13.88 -3.31
C ALA A 169 -25.84 14.76 -2.45
N GLN A 170 -27.15 14.51 -2.48
CA GLN A 170 -28.07 15.10 -1.51
C GLN A 170 -27.83 14.55 -0.10
N TYR A 171 -27.34 13.31 0.00
CA TYR A 171 -26.90 12.68 1.25
C TYR A 171 -25.72 11.74 1.00
N VAL A 172 -24.66 11.85 1.80
CA VAL A 172 -23.48 10.99 1.70
C VAL A 172 -23.29 10.24 3.01
N GLU A 173 -23.39 8.92 2.96
CA GLU A 173 -23.14 8.04 4.10
C GLU A 173 -21.79 7.36 3.95
N VAL A 174 -21.01 7.33 5.03
CA VAL A 174 -19.69 6.72 5.02
C VAL A 174 -19.57 5.74 6.17
N LEU A 175 -19.11 4.53 5.85
CA LEU A 175 -18.86 3.48 6.84
C LEU A 175 -17.35 3.27 6.96
N HIS A 176 -16.81 3.52 8.15
CA HIS A 176 -15.40 3.36 8.48
C HIS A 176 -15.20 2.05 9.26
N THR A 177 -14.51 1.08 8.66
CA THR A 177 -14.24 -0.21 9.31
C THR A 177 -12.77 -0.47 9.49
N ASN A 178 -11.88 0.23 8.78
CA ASN A 178 -10.42 0.11 8.86
C ASN A 178 -9.67 1.46 8.82
N GLY A 179 -10.17 2.45 9.56
CA GLY A 179 -9.53 3.74 9.74
C GLY A 179 -8.14 3.68 10.36
N ASP A 180 -7.32 4.68 10.03
CA ASP A 180 -5.90 4.88 10.40
C ASP A 180 -4.87 4.11 9.55
N TRP A 181 -5.30 3.35 8.53
CA TRP A 181 -4.34 2.61 7.68
C TRP A 181 -4.77 2.47 6.21
N LEU A 182 -5.77 1.62 5.89
CA LEU A 182 -6.20 1.39 4.50
C LEU A 182 -7.36 2.31 4.07
N ALA A 183 -8.14 2.81 5.03
CA ALA A 183 -9.31 3.65 4.80
C ALA A 183 -9.26 4.94 5.64
N PHE A 184 -9.97 5.97 5.17
CA PHE A 184 -10.08 7.25 5.88
C PHE A 184 -10.58 7.03 7.30
N PHE A 185 -10.08 7.81 8.27
CA PHE A 185 -10.65 7.85 9.62
C PHE A 185 -11.34 9.18 9.94
N THR A 186 -11.17 10.21 9.11
CA THR A 186 -11.83 11.51 9.30
C THR A 186 -13.24 11.52 8.72
N ASN A 187 -14.12 12.32 9.33
CA ASN A 187 -15.47 12.58 8.81
C ASN A 187 -15.40 13.16 7.39
N ILE A 188 -15.96 12.45 6.42
CA ILE A 188 -16.00 12.86 5.01
C ILE A 188 -17.39 12.69 4.40
N GLY A 189 -18.38 12.25 5.17
CA GLY A 189 -19.78 12.14 4.79
C GLY A 189 -20.68 13.20 5.42
N THR A 190 -21.94 13.19 5.00
CA THR A 190 -23.05 13.82 5.74
C THR A 190 -23.32 13.07 7.05
N ALA A 191 -23.14 11.74 7.01
CA ALA A 191 -23.11 10.87 8.18
C ALA A 191 -21.91 9.92 8.08
N ASP A 192 -21.16 9.79 9.17
CA ASP A 192 -20.00 8.90 9.26
C ASP A 192 -20.24 7.89 10.39
N PHE A 193 -20.18 6.61 10.04
CA PHE A 193 -20.44 5.48 10.94
C PHE A 193 -19.13 4.72 11.23
N TYR A 194 -18.86 4.50 12.52
CA TYR A 194 -17.62 3.91 13.03
C TYR A 194 -17.92 2.66 13.87
N PRO A 195 -18.33 1.54 13.26
CA PRO A 195 -18.52 0.28 13.96
C PRO A 195 -17.26 -0.12 14.74
N ASN A 196 -17.43 -0.42 16.02
CA ASN A 196 -16.35 -0.79 16.93
C ASN A 196 -15.18 0.23 16.93
N GLY A 197 -15.52 1.52 16.82
CA GLY A 197 -14.56 2.62 16.76
C GLY A 197 -13.87 2.77 15.41
N GLY A 198 -14.36 2.06 14.38
CA GLY A 198 -13.98 2.19 12.98
C GLY A 198 -12.58 1.74 12.59
N LYS A 199 -11.94 0.88 13.38
CA LYS A 199 -10.55 0.41 13.16
C LYS A 199 -10.41 -1.09 12.92
N LYS A 200 -10.57 -1.89 13.98
CA LYS A 200 -10.47 -3.35 13.91
C LYS A 200 -11.82 -3.94 14.22
N GLN A 201 -12.36 -4.70 13.28
CA GLN A 201 -13.67 -5.31 13.44
C GLN A 201 -13.57 -6.65 14.20
N PRO A 202 -14.52 -6.97 15.09
CA PRO A 202 -14.60 -8.27 15.74
C PRO A 202 -14.61 -9.43 14.74
N GLY A 203 -14.03 -10.57 15.12
CA GLY A 203 -13.89 -11.75 14.25
C GLY A 203 -12.80 -11.65 13.18
N CYS A 204 -12.24 -10.47 12.97
CA CYS A 204 -11.06 -10.29 12.13
C CYS A 204 -9.81 -10.68 12.93
N GLY A 205 -9.38 -11.94 12.75
CA GLY A 205 -8.21 -12.53 13.41
C GLY A 205 -6.90 -11.76 13.18
N ARG A 206 -5.86 -12.03 13.98
CA ARG A 206 -4.63 -11.21 14.01
C ARG A 206 -3.92 -11.08 12.66
N LEU A 207 -3.82 -12.16 11.87
CA LEU A 207 -3.01 -12.22 10.63
C LEU A 207 -3.55 -11.41 9.43
N PHE A 208 -4.86 -11.19 9.36
CA PHE A 208 -5.51 -10.53 8.21
C PHE A 208 -6.53 -9.48 8.64
N TYR A 209 -6.44 -8.99 9.88
CA TYR A 209 -7.50 -8.15 10.42
C TYR A 209 -7.73 -6.90 9.59
N ARG A 210 -6.70 -6.36 8.94
CA ARG A 210 -6.78 -5.15 8.11
C ARG A 210 -7.59 -5.38 6.84
N ARG A 211 -7.28 -6.41 6.05
CA ARG A 211 -8.08 -6.79 4.87
C ARG A 211 -9.48 -7.25 5.25
N CYS A 212 -9.60 -8.00 6.34
CA CYS A 212 -10.87 -8.47 6.86
C CYS A 212 -11.76 -7.29 7.30
N SER A 213 -11.21 -6.37 8.11
CA SER A 213 -11.90 -5.17 8.57
C SER A 213 -12.26 -4.29 7.38
N HIS A 214 -11.35 -4.12 6.42
CA HIS A 214 -11.58 -3.35 5.20
C HIS A 214 -12.73 -3.89 4.34
N LYS A 215 -12.84 -5.22 4.22
CA LYS A 215 -13.96 -5.87 3.54
C LYS A 215 -15.24 -5.86 4.38
N ARG A 216 -15.13 -5.81 5.71
CA ARG A 216 -16.26 -5.88 6.63
C ARG A 216 -17.28 -4.77 6.39
N ALA A 217 -16.87 -3.59 5.90
CA ALA A 217 -17.82 -2.55 5.50
C ALA A 217 -18.88 -3.05 4.51
N VAL A 218 -18.47 -3.84 3.50
CA VAL A 218 -19.41 -4.39 2.51
C VAL A 218 -20.34 -5.40 3.15
N THR A 219 -19.82 -6.26 4.03
CA THR A 219 -20.63 -7.28 4.72
C THR A 219 -21.63 -6.67 5.69
N ILE A 220 -21.22 -5.70 6.51
CA ILE A 220 -22.08 -4.98 7.46
C ILE A 220 -23.17 -4.22 6.70
N PHE A 221 -22.81 -3.51 5.64
CA PHE A 221 -23.78 -2.80 4.81
C PHE A 221 -24.77 -3.79 4.16
N LYS A 222 -24.29 -4.92 3.64
CA LYS A 222 -25.15 -5.97 3.09
C LYS A 222 -26.16 -6.49 4.12
N GLU A 223 -25.72 -6.78 5.35
CA GLU A 223 -26.63 -7.23 6.43
C GLU A 223 -27.69 -6.17 6.77
N SER A 224 -27.34 -4.88 6.71
CA SER A 224 -28.31 -3.80 6.93
C SER A 224 -29.43 -3.75 5.89
N LEU A 225 -29.22 -4.34 4.71
CA LEU A 225 -30.27 -4.49 3.69
C LEU A 225 -31.20 -5.67 3.96
N MET A 226 -30.74 -6.66 4.73
CA MET A 226 -31.46 -7.92 4.97
C MET A 226 -32.46 -7.81 6.13
N ALA A 227 -32.24 -6.91 7.08
CA ALA A 227 -33.13 -6.71 8.23
C ALA A 227 -33.08 -5.26 8.75
N LYS A 228 -34.17 -4.85 9.40
CA LYS A 228 -34.30 -3.57 10.11
C LYS A 228 -33.95 -3.73 11.59
N GLY A 229 -33.79 -2.62 12.30
CA GLY A 229 -33.59 -2.61 13.75
C GLY A 229 -32.13 -2.62 14.21
N TYR A 230 -31.23 -2.18 13.33
CA TYR A 230 -29.82 -1.96 13.64
C TYR A 230 -29.59 -0.49 13.88
N TYR A 231 -29.29 -0.10 15.12
CA TYR A 231 -29.16 1.30 15.49
C TYR A 231 -27.72 1.67 15.83
N ALA A 232 -27.32 2.86 15.38
CA ALA A 232 -26.08 3.49 15.76
C ALA A 232 -26.33 4.70 16.65
N ASN A 233 -25.50 4.85 17.68
CA ASN A 233 -25.60 5.94 18.63
C ASN A 233 -24.82 7.16 18.14
N ARG A 234 -25.43 8.34 18.23
CA ARG A 234 -24.82 9.60 17.82
C ARG A 234 -23.78 10.04 18.84
N CYS A 235 -22.61 10.37 18.34
CA CYS A 235 -21.48 10.87 19.11
C CYS A 235 -21.34 12.39 18.92
N PRO A 236 -20.86 13.14 19.93
CA PRO A 236 -20.64 14.58 19.78
C PRO A 236 -19.58 14.94 18.73
N SER A 237 -18.54 14.11 18.61
CA SER A 237 -17.46 14.28 17.64
C SER A 237 -16.70 12.97 17.45
N LEU A 238 -15.84 12.94 16.43
CA LEU A 238 -14.98 11.79 16.13
C LEU A 238 -14.05 11.42 17.32
N ASP A 239 -13.45 12.41 17.97
CA ASP A 239 -12.53 12.19 19.11
C ASP A 239 -13.24 11.61 20.34
N LYS A 240 -14.58 11.65 20.35
CA LYS A 240 -15.44 11.14 21.42
C LYS A 240 -16.11 9.80 21.09
N LEU A 241 -15.68 9.08 20.05
CA LEU A 241 -16.21 7.76 19.70
C LEU A 241 -16.15 6.75 20.87
N ASN A 242 -15.16 6.87 21.76
CA ASN A 242 -15.00 6.01 22.95
C ASN A 242 -15.61 6.61 24.22
N GLN A 243 -16.19 7.81 24.14
CA GLN A 243 -16.99 8.41 25.21
C GLN A 243 -18.45 8.02 24.94
N LYS A 244 -19.30 7.92 25.99
CA LYS A 244 -20.68 7.44 25.84
C LYS A 244 -21.45 8.22 24.76
N CYS A 245 -21.56 7.67 23.55
CA CYS A 245 -22.35 8.23 22.46
C CYS A 245 -23.83 8.11 22.82
N ASN A 246 -24.43 9.20 23.28
CA ASN A 246 -25.79 9.23 23.82
C ASN A 246 -26.62 10.39 23.25
N LEU A 247 -26.20 11.01 22.14
CA LEU A 247 -26.89 12.14 21.53
C LEU A 247 -28.07 11.73 20.62
N GLY A 248 -28.72 10.62 20.96
CA GLY A 248 -29.73 9.97 20.13
C GLY A 248 -29.18 8.79 19.33
N ARG A 249 -30.09 8.08 18.65
CA ARG A 249 -29.78 6.89 17.86
C ARG A 249 -30.46 6.95 16.51
N VAL A 250 -29.86 6.31 15.52
CA VAL A 250 -30.35 6.32 14.15
C VAL A 250 -30.26 4.91 13.58
N GLU A 251 -31.20 4.53 12.73
CA GLU A 251 -31.11 3.25 12.04
C GLU A 251 -29.98 3.30 11.01
N PHE A 252 -29.10 2.31 11.04
CA PHE A 252 -27.97 2.17 10.12
C PHE A 252 -28.39 1.36 8.89
N GLY A 253 -27.95 1.81 7.71
CA GLY A 253 -28.24 1.16 6.42
C GLY A 253 -29.14 2.00 5.52
N GLU A 254 -29.49 1.45 4.36
CA GLU A 254 -30.36 2.15 3.40
C GLU A 254 -31.81 2.17 3.90
N VAL A 255 -32.12 3.19 4.72
CA VAL A 255 -33.49 3.54 5.10
C VAL A 255 -34.24 3.98 3.84
N ASP A 256 -35.40 3.37 3.61
CA ASP A 256 -36.20 3.46 2.40
C ASP A 256 -36.31 4.92 1.88
N VAL A 257 -36.12 5.08 0.57
CA VAL A 257 -35.83 6.35 -0.11
C VAL A 257 -37.06 7.26 -0.17
N HIS A 258 -37.46 7.86 0.96
CA HIS A 258 -38.12 9.16 1.10
C HIS A 258 -38.51 9.41 2.58
N PRO A 259 -38.35 10.64 3.12
CA PRO A 259 -37.66 11.84 2.62
C PRO A 259 -36.23 11.95 3.19
N LEU A 260 -35.30 12.52 2.42
CA LEU A 260 -33.93 12.81 2.83
C LEU A 260 -33.81 13.68 4.11
N MET A 261 -34.92 14.27 4.56
CA MET A 261 -35.01 15.08 5.77
C MET A 261 -34.86 14.25 7.06
N SER A 262 -35.25 12.97 7.05
CA SER A 262 -35.10 12.09 8.22
C SER A 262 -33.77 11.36 8.29
N LYS A 263 -32.86 11.62 7.33
CA LYS A 263 -31.56 10.94 7.30
C LYS A 263 -30.59 11.51 8.32
N PRO A 264 -29.87 10.64 9.04
CA PRO A 264 -29.07 11.04 10.18
C PRO A 264 -27.89 11.92 9.76
N ARG A 265 -27.51 12.90 10.58
CA ARG A 265 -26.34 13.78 10.32
C ARG A 265 -25.33 13.72 11.46
N GLY A 266 -24.05 13.64 11.13
CA GLY A 266 -22.95 13.62 12.10
C GLY A 266 -22.29 12.25 12.28
N VAL A 267 -21.71 12.04 13.45
CA VAL A 267 -20.85 10.88 13.75
C VAL A 267 -21.59 9.84 14.55
N TYR A 268 -21.48 8.58 14.16
CA TYR A 268 -22.22 7.47 14.75
C TYR A 268 -21.32 6.30 15.11
N TYR A 269 -21.64 5.64 16.22
CA TYR A 269 -20.95 4.47 16.74
C TYR A 269 -21.93 3.33 17.00
N PHE A 270 -21.54 2.11 16.68
CA PHE A 270 -22.23 0.89 17.10
C PHE A 270 -21.26 -0.27 17.24
N GLU A 271 -21.68 -1.33 17.90
CA GLU A 271 -20.90 -2.55 18.03
C GLU A 271 -21.40 -3.64 17.08
N THR A 272 -20.49 -4.52 16.67
CA THR A 272 -20.81 -5.70 15.86
C THR A 272 -20.40 -6.98 16.56
N ASN A 273 -20.97 -8.11 16.15
CA ASN A 273 -20.55 -9.45 16.57
C ASN A 273 -19.23 -9.83 15.90
N ALA A 274 -18.56 -10.85 16.48
CA ALA A 274 -17.38 -11.46 15.87
C ALA A 274 -17.73 -12.47 14.77
N ASN A 275 -18.94 -13.00 14.74
CA ASN A 275 -19.43 -13.96 13.75
C ASN A 275 -20.74 -13.44 13.13
N PRO A 276 -21.10 -13.87 11.90
CA PRO A 276 -22.38 -13.51 11.29
C PRO A 276 -23.59 -13.98 12.13
N PRO A 277 -24.70 -13.23 12.17
CA PRO A 277 -24.83 -11.88 11.63
C PRO A 277 -23.97 -10.90 12.44
N PHE A 278 -23.17 -10.09 11.74
CA PHE A 278 -22.26 -9.12 12.36
C PHE A 278 -23.03 -7.97 13.00
N LEU A 279 -24.14 -7.50 12.43
CA LEU A 279 -24.97 -6.48 13.06
C LEU A 279 -25.70 -7.01 14.31
N LYS A 280 -25.62 -6.27 15.43
CA LYS A 280 -26.35 -6.56 16.68
C LYS A 280 -27.73 -5.89 16.65
N ALA A 281 -28.81 -6.66 16.83
CA ALA A 281 -30.16 -6.10 16.96
C ALA A 281 -30.31 -5.39 18.31
N SER A 282 -30.82 -4.16 18.33
CA SER A 282 -31.07 -3.46 19.60
C SER A 282 -32.38 -3.95 20.23
N HIS A 283 -32.33 -4.45 21.46
CA HIS A 283 -33.53 -4.49 22.31
C HIS A 283 -33.70 -3.11 22.95
N GLU A 284 -34.93 -2.57 22.92
CA GLU A 284 -35.43 -1.36 23.60
C GLU A 284 -35.44 -0.01 22.84
N MET A 285 -36.49 0.78 23.08
CA MET A 285 -36.93 2.12 22.59
C MET A 285 -37.09 3.05 23.83
N PRO A 286 -37.28 4.41 23.80
CA PRO A 286 -37.68 5.31 22.69
C PRO A 286 -37.02 6.74 22.62
N LEU A 287 -37.33 7.44 21.50
CA LEU A 287 -37.59 8.89 21.22
C LEU A 287 -36.68 10.04 21.71
N TYR A 288 -36.19 10.88 20.77
CA TYR A 288 -35.90 12.32 20.98
C TYR A 288 -36.14 13.20 19.72
N PRO A 289 -36.36 14.53 19.89
CA PRO A 289 -36.82 15.50 18.87
C PRO A 289 -35.70 16.18 18.08
N GLU A 290 -36.08 16.79 16.95
CA GLU A 290 -35.26 17.54 15.99
C GLU A 290 -34.90 18.97 16.43
N ASP A 291 -33.84 19.51 15.79
CA ASP A 291 -33.39 20.92 15.60
C ASP A 291 -31.85 21.03 15.83
N ASP A 292 -30.97 21.72 15.09
CA ASP A 292 -31.01 22.70 14.00
C ASP A 292 -29.54 22.93 13.46
N LEU A 293 -29.38 23.74 12.39
CA LEU A 293 -28.21 24.60 12.01
C LEU A 293 -27.37 24.33 10.72
N ALA A 294 -27.84 24.98 9.63
CA ALA A 294 -27.22 25.95 8.70
C ALA A 294 -25.69 26.15 8.45
N LEU A 295 -25.33 26.08 7.14
CA LEU A 295 -24.53 26.98 6.26
C LEU A 295 -23.03 27.34 6.51
N ARG A 296 -22.18 27.21 5.46
CA ARG A 296 -21.45 28.32 4.76
C ARG A 296 -20.51 27.87 3.62
N THR A 297 -20.36 28.74 2.61
CA THR A 297 -19.68 28.60 1.30
C THR A 297 -18.38 29.42 1.17
N THR A 298 -17.70 29.28 0.01
CA THR A 298 -16.67 30.11 -0.72
C THR A 298 -15.30 29.43 -0.87
N SER A 299 -14.46 29.58 -1.92
CA SER A 299 -14.51 30.14 -3.29
C SER A 299 -13.22 29.76 -4.08
N ASN A 300 -13.33 29.70 -5.42
CA ASN A 300 -12.37 29.71 -6.56
C ASN A 300 -10.83 29.70 -6.42
N GLY A 301 -10.18 29.00 -7.37
CA GLY A 301 -8.80 29.24 -7.82
C GLY A 301 -8.37 28.30 -8.97
N SER A 302 -8.17 28.85 -10.17
CA SER A 302 -7.75 28.19 -11.42
C SER A 302 -6.22 28.17 -11.59
N ILE A 303 -5.66 27.10 -12.20
CA ILE A 303 -4.23 27.01 -12.58
C ILE A 303 -4.09 26.37 -13.98
N ALA A 304 -3.19 26.94 -14.80
CA ALA A 304 -2.88 26.63 -16.20
C ALA A 304 -1.97 25.38 -16.40
N PRO A 305 -1.86 24.81 -17.64
CA PRO A 305 -1.22 23.52 -17.89
C PRO A 305 0.28 23.60 -18.28
N PHE A 306 1.05 22.56 -17.95
CA PHE A 306 2.45 22.37 -18.35
C PHE A 306 2.61 21.52 -19.63
N PRO A 307 3.68 21.71 -20.43
CA PRO A 307 3.82 21.17 -21.79
C PRO A 307 4.69 19.90 -21.84
N PHE A 308 4.28 18.92 -22.66
CA PHE A 308 5.08 18.03 -23.52
C PHE A 308 4.24 16.79 -23.91
N THR A 309 4.20 16.46 -25.20
CA THR A 309 3.46 15.32 -25.76
C THR A 309 4.44 14.21 -26.20
N TRP A 310 4.23 12.98 -25.74
CA TRP A 310 4.91 11.75 -26.21
C TRP A 310 3.86 10.69 -26.58
N ASP A 311 4.26 9.66 -27.33
CA ASP A 311 3.37 8.56 -27.74
C ASP A 311 2.96 7.71 -26.51
N ARG A 312 1.73 7.94 -26.02
CA ARG A 312 1.17 7.30 -24.82
C ARG A 312 0.66 5.88 -25.06
N GLU A 313 0.59 5.44 -26.32
CA GLU A 313 0.18 4.09 -26.71
C GLU A 313 1.36 3.13 -26.67
N LYS A 314 2.57 3.59 -27.05
CA LYS A 314 3.79 2.77 -27.01
C LYS A 314 4.53 2.89 -25.68
N PHE A 315 4.54 4.06 -25.07
CA PHE A 315 5.35 4.34 -23.90
C PHE A 315 4.51 4.76 -22.70
N MET A 316 4.89 4.29 -21.51
CA MET A 316 4.35 4.71 -20.23
C MET A 316 5.47 5.31 -19.38
N LEU A 317 5.15 6.33 -18.57
CA LEU A 317 6.13 6.86 -17.63
C LEU A 317 6.22 5.96 -16.40
N LEU A 318 7.35 5.29 -16.23
CA LEU A 318 7.71 4.61 -14.99
C LEU A 318 8.81 5.43 -14.30
N PRO A 319 8.75 5.59 -12.97
CA PRO A 319 9.88 6.14 -12.24
C PRO A 319 11.06 5.19 -12.37
N ASN A 320 12.23 5.73 -12.66
CA ASN A 320 13.50 5.02 -12.59
C ASN A 320 13.95 4.88 -11.11
N LYS A 321 15.12 4.28 -10.89
CA LYS A 321 15.65 4.02 -9.53
C LYS A 321 15.92 5.29 -8.71
N GLU A 322 16.05 6.45 -9.35
CA GLU A 322 16.19 7.76 -8.71
C GLU A 322 14.84 8.49 -8.48
N GLY A 323 13.71 7.87 -8.85
CA GLY A 323 12.37 8.45 -8.74
C GLY A 323 12.01 9.42 -9.87
N LYS A 324 12.87 9.58 -10.89
CA LYS A 324 12.62 10.39 -12.08
C LYS A 324 11.78 9.61 -13.08
N LEU A 325 10.76 10.25 -13.65
CA LEU A 325 9.89 9.60 -14.64
C LEU A 325 10.65 9.40 -15.97
N GLU A 326 10.72 8.15 -16.43
CA GLU A 326 11.30 7.73 -17.70
C GLU A 326 10.26 7.03 -18.58
N LEU A 327 10.41 7.15 -19.90
CA LEU A 327 9.54 6.47 -20.87
C LEU A 327 9.90 4.99 -20.95
N PHE A 328 8.92 4.14 -20.72
CA PHE A 328 9.05 2.70 -20.69
C PHE A 328 8.10 2.06 -21.70
N ASP A 329 8.59 1.11 -22.50
CA ASP A 329 7.77 0.41 -23.49
C ASP A 329 6.69 -0.44 -22.80
N ARG A 330 5.42 -0.20 -23.15
CA ARG A 330 4.26 -0.91 -22.59
C ARG A 330 4.25 -2.40 -22.93
N ASN A 331 4.74 -2.80 -24.10
CA ASN A 331 4.88 -4.22 -24.49
C ASN A 331 5.91 -4.91 -23.59
N ARG A 332 6.99 -4.22 -23.21
CA ARG A 332 7.98 -4.77 -22.28
C ARG A 332 7.35 -5.08 -20.92
N VAL A 333 6.49 -4.20 -20.42
CA VAL A 333 5.73 -4.41 -19.17
C VAL A 333 4.77 -5.60 -19.26
N TYR A 334 4.10 -5.77 -20.42
CA TYR A 334 3.22 -6.91 -20.66
C TYR A 334 3.99 -8.24 -20.70
N GLN A 335 5.16 -8.27 -21.34
CA GLN A 335 6.01 -9.46 -21.36
C GLN A 335 6.51 -9.86 -19.97
N ILE A 336 6.97 -8.90 -19.16
CA ILE A 336 7.39 -9.16 -17.76
C ILE A 336 6.24 -9.78 -16.95
N ARG A 337 4.99 -9.34 -17.16
CA ARG A 337 3.81 -9.89 -16.50
C ARG A 337 3.47 -11.32 -16.94
N LEU A 338 3.73 -11.67 -18.19
CA LEU A 338 3.52 -13.03 -18.70
C LEU A 338 4.62 -13.97 -18.20
N GLU A 339 5.88 -13.53 -18.25
CA GLU A 339 7.05 -14.26 -17.76
C GLU A 339 6.97 -14.55 -16.25
N SER A 340 6.34 -13.66 -15.46
CA SER A 340 6.20 -13.86 -14.01
C SER A 340 5.17 -14.92 -13.59
N ARG A 341 4.31 -15.41 -14.50
CA ARG A 341 3.27 -16.42 -14.18
C ARG A 341 3.83 -17.83 -13.98
N SER A 342 5.01 -18.11 -14.49
CA SER A 342 5.71 -19.41 -14.38
C SER A 342 6.96 -19.31 -13.51
N TYR A 343 6.94 -18.43 -12.49
CA TYR A 343 8.10 -18.21 -11.63
C TYR A 343 8.39 -19.41 -10.73
N ASP A 344 9.62 -19.91 -10.80
CA ASP A 344 10.21 -20.89 -9.89
C ASP A 344 11.50 -20.29 -9.31
N ALA A 345 11.50 -20.02 -8.00
CA ALA A 345 12.65 -19.41 -7.34
C ALA A 345 13.96 -20.18 -7.58
N ALA A 346 13.94 -21.51 -7.61
CA ALA A 346 15.15 -22.31 -7.79
C ALA A 346 15.77 -22.15 -9.19
N GLN A 347 14.95 -21.86 -10.20
CA GLN A 347 15.38 -21.70 -11.59
C GLN A 347 15.67 -20.23 -11.95
N ASP A 348 14.89 -19.33 -11.38
CA ASP A 348 14.80 -17.94 -11.81
C ASP A 348 15.58 -16.96 -10.92
N VAL A 349 16.01 -17.39 -9.74
CA VAL A 349 16.95 -16.63 -8.91
C VAL A 349 18.37 -16.98 -9.30
N HIS A 350 19.18 -15.94 -9.50
CA HIS A 350 20.59 -16.07 -9.84
C HIS A 350 21.48 -15.42 -8.78
N PHE A 351 22.62 -16.03 -8.53
CA PHE A 351 23.66 -15.52 -7.64
C PHE A 351 24.78 -14.95 -8.49
N LEU A 352 25.10 -13.66 -8.30
CA LEU A 352 26.23 -13.01 -8.95
C LEU A 352 27.40 -12.96 -7.97
N PHE A 353 28.43 -13.75 -8.23
CA PHE A 353 29.64 -13.77 -7.40
C PHE A 353 30.67 -12.77 -7.90
N PHE A 354 31.15 -11.92 -7.01
CA PHE A 354 32.22 -10.96 -7.26
C PHE A 354 33.37 -11.18 -6.28
N SER A 355 34.59 -11.04 -6.79
CA SER A 355 35.82 -11.08 -6.00
C SER A 355 36.90 -10.26 -6.70
N ARG A 356 37.95 -9.86 -5.98
CA ARG A 356 39.13 -9.29 -6.66
C ARG A 356 39.88 -10.33 -7.51
N THR A 357 39.84 -11.60 -7.09
CA THR A 357 40.48 -12.73 -7.77
C THR A 357 39.88 -13.00 -9.15
N ASN A 358 38.59 -12.72 -9.36
CA ASN A 358 37.97 -12.79 -10.69
C ASN A 358 37.99 -11.47 -11.47
N GLY A 359 38.84 -10.51 -11.06
CA GLY A 359 38.96 -9.20 -11.69
C GLY A 359 37.76 -8.28 -11.46
N GLY A 360 36.95 -8.53 -10.43
CA GLY A 360 35.75 -7.77 -10.10
C GLY A 360 34.57 -8.00 -11.06
N LYS A 361 34.67 -8.98 -11.96
CA LYS A 361 33.61 -9.31 -12.93
C LYS A 361 32.62 -10.31 -12.31
N PRO A 362 31.30 -10.10 -12.47
CA PRO A 362 30.31 -11.02 -11.93
C PRO A 362 30.38 -12.38 -12.61
N VAL A 363 30.42 -13.45 -11.81
CA VAL A 363 30.13 -14.81 -12.26
C VAL A 363 28.69 -15.13 -11.90
N LYS A 364 27.86 -15.41 -12.91
CA LYS A 364 26.45 -15.74 -12.73
C LYS A 364 26.29 -17.24 -12.47
N LEU A 365 25.72 -17.58 -11.33
CA LEU A 365 25.47 -18.95 -10.88
C LEU A 365 23.97 -19.16 -10.63
N ARG A 366 23.49 -20.37 -10.94
CA ARG A 366 22.23 -20.88 -10.38
C ARG A 366 22.48 -21.55 -9.02
N PHE A 367 21.41 -21.89 -8.31
CA PHE A 367 21.52 -22.53 -7.00
C PHE A 367 22.31 -23.85 -7.02
N ASP A 368 22.12 -24.68 -8.05
CA ASP A 368 22.84 -25.96 -8.25
C ASP A 368 24.35 -25.76 -8.46
N GLN A 369 24.77 -24.57 -8.86
CA GLN A 369 26.16 -24.21 -9.19
C GLN A 369 26.87 -23.44 -8.07
N VAL A 370 26.20 -23.17 -6.95
CA VAL A 370 26.82 -22.46 -5.80
C VAL A 370 28.01 -23.24 -5.24
N GLY A 371 28.02 -24.57 -5.34
CA GLY A 371 29.15 -25.39 -4.93
C GLY A 371 30.45 -25.13 -5.72
N ASP A 372 30.34 -24.56 -6.92
CA ASP A 372 31.48 -24.31 -7.82
C ASP A 372 32.20 -22.99 -7.51
N LEU A 373 31.71 -22.22 -6.53
CA LEU A 373 32.29 -20.94 -6.10
C LEU A 373 33.82 -20.95 -5.94
N PRO A 374 34.46 -21.98 -5.33
CA PRO A 374 35.93 -22.03 -5.21
C PRO A 374 36.65 -21.98 -6.57
N SER A 375 36.09 -22.59 -7.61
CA SER A 375 36.66 -22.55 -8.97
C SER A 375 36.61 -21.15 -9.61
N HIS A 376 35.75 -20.28 -9.08
CA HIS A 376 35.57 -18.90 -9.53
C HIS A 376 36.30 -17.87 -8.65
N GLY A 377 37.14 -18.32 -7.71
CA GLY A 377 37.97 -17.45 -6.88
C GLY A 377 37.40 -17.13 -5.49
N PHE A 378 36.34 -17.80 -5.07
CA PHE A 378 35.85 -17.75 -3.68
C PHE A 378 36.91 -18.29 -2.71
N ARG A 379 37.11 -17.56 -1.60
CA ARG A 379 38.04 -17.94 -0.53
C ARG A 379 37.29 -17.98 0.79
N LYS A 380 37.18 -19.16 1.40
CA LYS A 380 36.39 -19.36 2.64
C LYS A 380 36.92 -18.55 3.83
N GLU A 381 38.20 -18.20 3.82
CA GLU A 381 38.87 -17.42 4.86
C GLU A 381 38.42 -15.95 4.86
N LEU A 382 37.91 -15.45 3.72
CA LEU A 382 37.45 -14.07 3.58
C LEU A 382 36.00 -13.90 4.05
N PRO A 383 35.63 -12.71 4.56
CA PRO A 383 34.25 -12.42 4.88
C PRO A 383 33.39 -12.42 3.61
N THR A 384 32.13 -12.84 3.75
CA THR A 384 31.15 -12.87 2.66
C THR A 384 30.05 -11.84 2.88
N LYS A 385 29.77 -11.03 1.86
CA LYS A 385 28.72 -10.02 1.82
C LYS A 385 27.63 -10.46 0.84
N VAL A 386 26.43 -10.75 1.34
CA VAL A 386 25.27 -11.10 0.51
C VAL A 386 24.42 -9.86 0.28
N LEU A 387 24.13 -9.51 -0.98
CA LEU A 387 23.46 -8.28 -1.36
C LEU A 387 22.12 -8.57 -2.06
N ILE A 388 21.03 -8.01 -1.57
CA ILE A 388 19.68 -8.41 -1.98
C ILE A 388 18.83 -7.19 -2.35
N HIS A 389 18.41 -7.12 -3.62
CA HIS A 389 17.55 -6.03 -4.10
C HIS A 389 16.07 -6.21 -3.76
N GLY A 390 15.30 -5.14 -3.93
CA GLY A 390 13.86 -5.12 -3.68
C GLY A 390 12.99 -5.17 -4.94
N TRP A 391 11.77 -4.64 -4.80
CA TRP A 391 10.79 -4.52 -5.89
C TRP A 391 11.33 -3.63 -7.02
N MET A 392 11.06 -4.02 -8.26
CA MET A 392 11.60 -3.42 -9.49
C MET A 392 13.13 -3.41 -9.60
N GLY A 393 13.83 -4.13 -8.72
CA GLY A 393 15.28 -4.25 -8.78
C GLY A 393 15.79 -5.29 -9.77
N SER A 394 17.04 -5.12 -10.19
CA SER A 394 17.85 -6.05 -10.98
C SER A 394 19.29 -6.12 -10.43
N SER A 395 20.21 -6.76 -11.16
CA SER A 395 21.65 -6.73 -10.84
C SER A 395 22.25 -5.32 -10.85
N GLU A 396 21.71 -4.43 -11.67
CA GLU A 396 22.16 -3.04 -11.81
C GLU A 396 21.62 -2.11 -10.71
N SER A 397 20.78 -2.64 -9.81
CA SER A 397 20.31 -1.89 -8.64
C SER A 397 21.50 -1.49 -7.78
N ASP A 398 21.43 -0.30 -7.18
CA ASP A 398 22.52 0.26 -6.40
C ASP A 398 22.98 -0.64 -5.25
N VAL A 399 22.07 -1.46 -4.70
CA VAL A 399 22.35 -2.42 -3.63
C VAL A 399 23.11 -3.67 -4.09
N VAL A 400 23.14 -4.01 -5.39
CA VAL A 400 23.83 -5.21 -5.91
C VAL A 400 25.17 -4.84 -6.53
N GLU A 401 25.24 -4.48 -7.81
CA GLU A 401 26.52 -4.26 -8.48
C GLU A 401 27.29 -3.03 -7.95
N PRO A 402 26.70 -1.83 -7.81
CA PRO A 402 27.43 -0.67 -7.33
C PRO A 402 27.95 -0.84 -5.89
N LEU A 403 27.17 -1.51 -5.03
CA LEU A 403 27.61 -1.81 -3.66
C LEU A 403 28.66 -2.93 -3.62
N ALA A 404 28.57 -3.94 -4.50
CA ALA A 404 29.60 -4.97 -4.65
C ALA A 404 30.94 -4.35 -5.04
N ARG A 405 30.95 -3.42 -5.99
CA ARG A 405 32.16 -2.68 -6.38
C ARG A 405 32.72 -1.87 -5.21
N ALA A 406 31.87 -1.16 -4.47
CA ALA A 406 32.29 -0.41 -3.29
C ALA A 406 32.95 -1.31 -2.22
N TYR A 407 32.40 -2.51 -1.98
CA TYR A 407 33.04 -3.49 -1.08
C TYR A 407 34.41 -3.96 -1.61
N LEU A 408 34.50 -4.27 -2.91
CA LEU A 408 35.76 -4.69 -3.53
C LEU A 408 36.79 -3.57 -3.61
N GLU A 409 36.42 -2.29 -3.59
CA GLU A 409 37.38 -1.19 -3.48
C GLU A 409 38.04 -1.16 -2.09
N LYS A 410 37.34 -1.59 -1.05
CA LYS A 410 37.82 -1.54 0.34
C LYS A 410 38.75 -2.68 0.74
N GLY A 411 38.55 -3.87 0.18
CA GLY A 411 39.38 -5.01 0.54
C GLY A 411 39.02 -6.28 -0.19
N ASP A 412 39.77 -7.34 0.15
CA ASP A 412 39.53 -8.68 -0.34
C ASP A 412 38.35 -9.29 0.42
N VAL A 413 37.19 -9.39 -0.24
CA VAL A 413 35.97 -9.99 0.31
C VAL A 413 35.29 -10.85 -0.76
N ASN A 414 34.46 -11.80 -0.34
CA ASN A 414 33.52 -12.47 -1.22
C ASN A 414 32.23 -11.63 -1.27
N VAL A 415 31.73 -11.29 -2.46
CA VAL A 415 30.41 -10.63 -2.58
C VAL A 415 29.48 -11.49 -3.41
N ILE A 416 28.26 -11.72 -2.94
CA ILE A 416 27.22 -12.48 -3.64
C ILE A 416 25.98 -11.61 -3.77
N GLY A 417 25.68 -11.18 -4.99
CA GLY A 417 24.42 -10.51 -5.33
C GLY A 417 23.30 -11.52 -5.58
N VAL A 418 22.15 -11.33 -4.94
CA VAL A 418 20.94 -12.16 -5.16
C VAL A 418 20.02 -11.43 -6.13
N VAL A 419 19.90 -11.99 -7.33
CA VAL A 419 19.11 -11.42 -8.43
C VAL A 419 17.85 -12.25 -8.65
N TRP A 420 16.70 -11.68 -8.31
CA TRP A 420 15.37 -12.30 -8.42
C TRP A 420 14.44 -11.47 -9.31
N ALA A 421 15.03 -10.86 -10.34
CA ALA A 421 14.43 -9.86 -11.23
C ALA A 421 13.22 -10.35 -12.03
N LYS A 422 13.13 -11.65 -12.34
CA LYS A 422 12.01 -12.22 -13.13
C LYS A 422 10.66 -11.98 -12.45
N ILE A 423 10.56 -12.22 -11.13
CA ILE A 423 9.36 -11.88 -10.37
C ILE A 423 9.39 -10.43 -9.89
N SER A 424 10.51 -9.96 -9.35
CA SER A 424 10.54 -8.64 -8.70
C SER A 424 10.42 -7.46 -9.67
N GLY A 425 10.72 -7.65 -10.95
CA GLY A 425 10.44 -6.70 -12.02
C GLY A 425 8.93 -6.59 -12.37
N SER A 426 8.09 -7.50 -11.87
CA SER A 426 6.64 -7.43 -12.05
C SER A 426 6.06 -6.21 -11.34
N LEU A 427 5.22 -5.47 -12.05
CA LEU A 427 4.45 -4.38 -11.45
C LEU A 427 3.43 -4.88 -10.41
N ASN A 428 3.11 -6.18 -10.35
CA ASN A 428 2.15 -6.69 -9.37
C ASN A 428 2.80 -6.88 -7.98
N TYR A 429 2.94 -5.80 -7.22
CA TYR A 429 3.61 -5.80 -5.91
C TYR A 429 3.12 -6.92 -4.96
N PRO A 430 1.81 -7.18 -4.76
CA PRO A 430 1.35 -8.31 -3.95
C PRO A 430 1.91 -9.67 -4.38
N ASP A 431 1.98 -9.93 -5.68
CA ASP A 431 2.56 -11.19 -6.19
C ASP A 431 4.04 -11.25 -5.86
N VAL A 432 4.78 -10.14 -6.05
CA VAL A 432 6.21 -10.07 -5.69
C VAL A 432 6.44 -10.27 -4.19
N ALA A 433 5.68 -9.57 -3.35
CA ALA A 433 5.78 -9.66 -1.90
C ALA A 433 5.48 -11.08 -1.41
N SER A 434 4.52 -11.78 -2.04
CA SER A 434 4.22 -13.18 -1.71
C SER A 434 5.36 -14.16 -2.02
N GLN A 435 6.31 -13.80 -2.91
CA GLN A 435 7.48 -14.64 -3.20
C GLN A 435 8.66 -14.41 -2.24
N VAL A 436 8.61 -13.38 -1.39
CA VAL A 436 9.70 -13.07 -0.45
C VAL A 436 10.09 -14.26 0.44
N PRO A 437 9.15 -15.04 1.02
CA PRO A 437 9.50 -16.22 1.80
C PRO A 437 10.25 -17.29 0.98
N MET A 438 9.81 -17.54 -0.26
CA MET A 438 10.44 -18.52 -1.16
C MET A 438 11.86 -18.11 -1.54
N VAL A 439 12.07 -16.83 -1.86
CA VAL A 439 13.41 -16.30 -2.16
C VAL A 439 14.28 -16.32 -0.90
N GLY A 440 13.75 -15.96 0.26
CA GLY A 440 14.46 -16.02 1.55
C GLY A 440 14.93 -17.44 1.90
N GLU A 441 14.09 -18.45 1.67
CA GLU A 441 14.44 -19.86 1.82
C GLU A 441 15.57 -20.29 0.89
N LEU A 442 15.53 -19.86 -0.37
CA LEU A 442 16.58 -20.17 -1.32
C LEU A 442 17.92 -19.52 -0.95
N VAL A 443 17.87 -18.27 -0.48
CA VAL A 443 19.06 -17.56 0.03
C VAL A 443 19.59 -18.25 1.29
N ALA A 444 18.74 -18.73 2.19
CA ALA A 444 19.16 -19.53 3.35
C ALA A 444 19.93 -20.79 2.93
N LYS A 445 19.41 -21.52 1.93
CA LYS A 445 20.09 -22.70 1.38
C LYS A 445 21.42 -22.35 0.72
N MET A 446 21.51 -21.19 0.07
CA MET A 446 22.78 -20.69 -0.49
C MET A 446 23.78 -20.39 0.63
N VAL A 447 23.36 -19.74 1.72
CA VAL A 447 24.21 -19.52 2.90
C VAL A 447 24.66 -20.85 3.50
N ASP A 448 23.77 -21.84 3.59
CA ASP A 448 24.13 -23.19 4.06
C ASP A 448 25.18 -23.85 3.16
N LYS A 449 25.17 -23.59 1.84
CA LYS A 449 26.23 -24.04 0.93
C LYS A 449 27.57 -23.37 1.23
N LEU A 450 27.59 -22.11 1.64
CA LEU A 450 28.83 -21.44 2.07
C LEU A 450 29.38 -22.08 3.36
N LEU A 451 28.50 -22.48 4.28
CA LEU A 451 28.89 -23.23 5.47
C LEU A 451 29.47 -24.60 5.12
N GLU A 452 28.87 -25.31 4.15
CA GLU A 452 29.40 -26.58 3.61
C GLU A 452 30.77 -26.40 2.92
N LEU A 453 31.02 -25.24 2.29
CA LEU A 453 32.32 -24.84 1.74
C LEU A 453 33.36 -24.42 2.81
N GLY A 454 32.98 -24.46 4.09
CA GLY A 454 33.88 -24.24 5.22
C GLY A 454 33.90 -22.82 5.77
N GLN A 455 32.93 -21.96 5.42
CA GLN A 455 32.70 -20.72 6.17
C GLN A 455 31.95 -20.97 7.47
N VAL A 456 32.02 -20.01 8.38
CA VAL A 456 31.19 -19.97 9.59
C VAL A 456 30.27 -18.74 9.57
N GLY A 457 29.14 -18.81 10.30
CA GLY A 457 28.15 -17.72 10.33
C GLY A 457 28.74 -16.34 10.65
N ASP A 458 29.76 -16.28 11.52
CA ASP A 458 30.48 -15.06 11.92
C ASP A 458 31.17 -14.32 10.77
N GLN A 459 31.43 -14.99 9.65
CA GLN A 459 32.04 -14.42 8.45
C GLN A 459 31.02 -13.86 7.46
N ILE A 460 29.73 -14.11 7.66
CA ILE A 460 28.68 -13.84 6.68
C ILE A 460 27.83 -12.65 7.14
N GLY A 461 27.76 -11.63 6.31
CA GLY A 461 26.87 -10.48 6.48
C GLY A 461 25.90 -10.35 5.31
N MET A 462 24.65 -9.96 5.58
CA MET A 462 23.65 -9.73 4.53
C MET A 462 23.17 -8.29 4.53
N VAL A 463 22.95 -7.72 3.34
CA VAL A 463 22.43 -6.37 3.15
C VAL A 463 21.25 -6.45 2.19
N GLY A 464 20.07 -6.05 2.64
CA GLY A 464 18.85 -6.12 1.86
C GLY A 464 18.13 -4.78 1.81
N HIS A 465 17.68 -4.36 0.62
CA HIS A 465 16.90 -3.14 0.43
C HIS A 465 15.42 -3.42 0.17
N SER A 466 14.51 -2.65 0.76
CA SER A 466 13.07 -2.79 0.52
C SER A 466 12.57 -4.21 0.81
N LEU A 467 11.92 -4.90 -0.15
CA LEU A 467 11.56 -6.33 -0.03
C LEU A 467 12.79 -7.23 0.23
N GLY A 468 13.97 -6.86 -0.27
CA GLY A 468 15.21 -7.58 -0.06
C GLY A 468 15.66 -7.61 1.40
N ALA A 469 15.28 -6.62 2.20
CA ALA A 469 15.54 -6.63 3.65
C ALA A 469 14.81 -7.80 4.34
N HIS A 470 13.58 -8.08 3.93
CA HIS A 470 12.81 -9.21 4.44
C HIS A 470 13.32 -10.55 3.91
N VAL A 471 13.76 -10.61 2.65
CA VAL A 471 14.47 -11.79 2.12
C VAL A 471 15.69 -12.09 2.99
N ALA A 472 16.51 -11.08 3.34
CA ALA A 472 17.66 -11.24 4.23
C ALA A 472 17.25 -11.74 5.62
N GLY A 473 16.20 -11.17 6.21
CA GLY A 473 15.68 -11.57 7.51
C GLY A 473 15.17 -13.01 7.54
N ILE A 474 14.42 -13.43 6.52
CA ILE A 474 13.95 -14.82 6.38
C ILE A 474 15.14 -15.77 6.16
N ALA A 475 16.11 -15.37 5.34
CA ALA A 475 17.31 -16.17 5.13
C ALA A 475 18.08 -16.40 6.44
N GLY A 476 18.26 -15.35 7.25
CA GLY A 476 18.96 -15.40 8.53
C GLY A 476 18.30 -16.32 9.55
N LYS A 477 16.96 -16.37 9.57
CA LYS A 477 16.20 -17.30 10.41
C LYS A 477 16.33 -18.76 9.99
N LYS A 478 16.48 -19.01 8.68
CA LYS A 478 16.35 -20.36 8.10
C LYS A 478 17.68 -21.04 7.83
N THR A 479 18.80 -20.31 7.83
CA THR A 479 20.13 -20.91 7.71
C THR A 479 20.51 -21.69 8.98
N ARG A 480 21.36 -22.70 8.83
CA ARG A 480 21.82 -23.59 9.92
C ARG A 480 22.63 -22.87 11.00
N GLN A 481 23.30 -21.78 10.66
CA GLN A 481 24.09 -20.99 11.62
C GLN A 481 23.68 -19.52 11.56
N LYS A 482 23.61 -18.90 12.74
CA LYS A 482 23.29 -17.48 12.86
C LYS A 482 24.39 -16.64 12.22
N VAL A 483 24.05 -15.95 11.14
CA VAL A 483 24.97 -15.05 10.43
C VAL A 483 25.42 -13.90 11.34
N ALA A 484 26.59 -13.35 11.06
CA ALA A 484 27.17 -12.25 11.83
C ALA A 484 26.20 -11.06 11.88
N TYR A 485 25.78 -10.55 10.73
CA TYR A 485 24.87 -9.40 10.73
C TYR A 485 23.92 -9.36 9.53
N ILE A 486 22.81 -8.62 9.72
CA ILE A 486 21.93 -8.17 8.64
C ILE A 486 21.80 -6.65 8.70
N VAL A 487 21.91 -5.98 7.55
CA VAL A 487 21.59 -4.57 7.38
C VAL A 487 20.32 -4.45 6.52
N GLY A 488 19.22 -4.00 7.12
CA GLY A 488 17.96 -3.69 6.46
C GLY A 488 17.96 -2.24 5.98
N LEU A 489 18.07 -2.04 4.67
CA LEU A 489 18.01 -0.72 4.05
C LEU A 489 16.55 -0.41 3.70
N ASP A 490 15.93 0.42 4.53
CA ASP A 490 14.54 0.88 4.41
C ASP A 490 13.53 -0.25 4.12
N PRO A 491 13.34 -1.20 5.07
CA PRO A 491 12.53 -2.41 4.85
C PRO A 491 11.07 -2.07 4.49
N ALA A 492 10.50 -2.75 3.49
CA ALA A 492 9.18 -2.42 2.96
C ALA A 492 8.04 -2.62 3.97
N ASP A 493 7.06 -1.73 4.02
CA ASP A 493 5.94 -1.86 4.97
C ASP A 493 4.77 -2.70 4.42
N PHE A 494 4.40 -2.46 3.17
CA PHE A 494 3.17 -3.01 2.62
C PHE A 494 3.23 -4.54 2.54
N LEU A 495 2.29 -5.21 3.21
CA LEU A 495 2.18 -6.68 3.35
C LEU A 495 3.15 -7.35 4.34
N PHE A 496 3.88 -6.58 5.16
CA PHE A 496 4.74 -7.10 6.21
C PHE A 496 4.22 -6.65 7.59
N SER A 497 3.97 -7.61 8.48
CA SER A 497 3.35 -7.35 9.78
C SER A 497 4.39 -7.20 10.89
N LEU A 498 4.26 -6.15 11.69
CA LEU A 498 5.06 -5.94 12.91
C LEU A 498 4.84 -7.04 13.94
N ASP A 499 3.64 -7.63 13.98
CA ASP A 499 3.30 -8.68 14.95
C ASP A 499 3.81 -10.07 14.51
N GLU A 500 4.35 -10.20 13.29
CA GLU A 500 4.80 -11.48 12.71
C GLU A 500 6.27 -11.44 12.30
N PRO A 501 7.20 -11.41 13.26
CA PRO A 501 8.64 -11.34 12.97
C PRO A 501 9.12 -12.48 12.06
N GLN A 502 8.43 -13.63 12.05
CA GLN A 502 8.75 -14.79 11.21
C GLN A 502 8.62 -14.52 9.70
N GLY A 503 7.75 -13.59 9.28
CA GLY A 503 7.49 -13.27 7.87
C GLY A 503 8.27 -12.06 7.33
N ARG A 504 9.09 -11.41 8.16
CA ARG A 504 9.79 -10.14 7.84
C ARG A 504 11.20 -10.12 8.42
N LEU A 505 11.89 -8.99 8.29
CA LEU A 505 13.14 -8.72 9.01
C LEU A 505 12.82 -8.45 10.49
N SER A 506 13.62 -8.98 11.40
CA SER A 506 13.51 -8.83 12.85
C SER A 506 14.88 -8.76 13.52
N SER A 507 14.93 -8.23 14.74
CA SER A 507 16.15 -8.02 15.53
C SER A 507 16.89 -9.31 15.88
N GLU A 508 16.24 -10.46 15.74
CA GLU A 508 16.74 -11.78 16.11
C GLU A 508 17.36 -12.56 14.93
N ASP A 509 17.28 -12.03 13.72
CA ASP A 509 17.58 -12.76 12.48
C ASP A 509 19.07 -12.98 12.22
N ALA A 510 19.92 -12.24 12.94
CA ALA A 510 21.37 -12.33 12.92
C ALA A 510 21.93 -12.03 14.31
N GLN A 511 23.23 -12.21 14.52
CA GLN A 511 23.86 -11.82 15.80
C GLN A 511 23.71 -10.32 16.05
N TYR A 512 23.71 -9.52 14.97
CA TYR A 512 23.39 -8.10 15.00
C TYR A 512 22.54 -7.70 13.80
N VAL A 513 21.44 -6.97 14.02
CA VAL A 513 20.58 -6.47 12.95
C VAL A 513 20.54 -4.95 13.00
N GLU A 514 20.99 -4.31 11.92
CA GLU A 514 20.95 -2.85 11.74
C GLU A 514 19.85 -2.50 10.76
N VAL A 515 19.04 -1.48 11.05
CA VAL A 515 18.00 -1.02 10.14
C VAL A 515 18.16 0.47 9.90
N ILE A 516 18.08 0.89 8.64
CA ILE A 516 18.17 2.29 8.22
C ILE A 516 16.82 2.68 7.65
N HIS A 517 16.07 3.52 8.35
CA HIS A 517 14.76 4.02 7.94
C HIS A 517 14.94 5.37 7.27
N SER A 518 14.71 5.44 5.97
CA SER A 518 14.80 6.70 5.21
C SER A 518 13.45 7.14 4.63
N ASN A 519 12.46 6.24 4.57
CA ASN A 519 11.12 6.52 4.06
C ASN A 519 10.00 5.84 4.87
N GLY A 520 10.16 5.79 6.19
CA GLY A 520 9.24 5.13 7.07
C GLY A 520 7.85 5.79 7.10
N GLY A 521 6.80 4.96 7.10
CA GLY A 521 5.40 5.39 7.09
C GLY A 521 4.87 5.73 5.70
N ASN A 522 5.70 5.63 4.65
CA ASN A 522 5.29 5.69 3.25
C ASN A 522 5.49 4.34 2.56
N LEU A 523 6.68 4.07 1.99
CA LEU A 523 7.00 2.78 1.36
C LEU A 523 7.63 1.77 2.33
N ALA A 524 8.22 2.26 3.42
CA ALA A 524 8.99 1.45 4.37
C ALA A 524 8.42 1.51 5.79
N MET A 525 8.81 0.54 6.62
CA MET A 525 8.39 0.44 8.01
C MET A 525 8.96 1.62 8.82
N PHE A 526 8.21 2.13 9.79
CA PHE A 526 8.66 3.17 10.72
C PHE A 526 8.54 2.69 12.17
N GLU A 527 9.22 1.58 12.46
CA GLU A 527 9.24 0.96 13.79
C GLU A 527 10.60 0.35 14.05
N ASN A 528 10.95 0.22 15.33
CA ASN A 528 12.20 -0.43 15.73
C ASN A 528 12.10 -1.94 15.50
N ILE A 529 12.68 -2.43 14.41
CA ILE A 529 12.66 -3.85 14.02
C ILE A 529 14.07 -4.45 14.01
N GLY A 530 15.10 -3.66 14.29
CA GLY A 530 16.49 -4.06 14.40
C GLY A 530 16.96 -4.25 15.85
N THR A 531 18.22 -4.65 15.97
CA THR A 531 19.01 -4.47 17.20
C THR A 531 19.40 -3.00 17.38
N ALA A 532 19.68 -2.32 16.27
CA ALA A 532 19.80 -0.87 16.21
C ALA A 532 19.06 -0.34 14.99
N ASP A 533 18.34 0.76 15.20
CA ASP A 533 17.49 1.38 14.19
C ASP A 533 17.91 2.84 14.02
N PHE A 534 18.25 3.20 12.79
CA PHE A 534 18.79 4.51 12.41
C PHE A 534 17.75 5.27 11.58
N TYR A 535 17.46 6.50 11.99
CA TYR A 535 16.46 7.37 11.39
C TYR A 535 17.12 8.66 10.88
N PRO A 536 17.87 8.62 9.76
CA PRO A 536 18.42 9.82 9.13
C PRO A 536 17.32 10.86 8.87
N ASN A 537 17.55 12.07 9.35
CA ASN A 537 16.63 13.21 9.21
C ASN A 537 15.20 12.91 9.74
N GLY A 538 15.10 12.05 10.76
CA GLY A 538 13.80 11.61 11.32
C GLY A 538 13.16 10.46 10.55
N GLY A 539 13.83 9.94 9.53
CA GLY A 539 13.57 8.65 8.89
C GLY A 539 12.34 8.55 7.99
N ARG A 540 11.76 9.68 7.57
CA ARG A 540 10.55 9.71 6.72
C ARG A 540 10.77 10.34 5.34
N SER A 541 11.47 11.47 5.28
CA SER A 541 11.73 12.19 4.04
C SER A 541 13.14 12.73 4.09
N GLN A 542 13.87 12.58 2.99
CA GLN A 542 15.30 12.85 2.98
C GLN A 542 15.64 14.16 2.25
N PRO A 543 16.59 14.94 2.79
CA PRO A 543 17.06 16.16 2.15
C PRO A 543 17.52 15.92 0.69
N GLY A 544 17.19 16.86 -0.19
CA GLY A 544 17.53 16.81 -1.61
C GLY A 544 16.59 15.97 -2.50
N CYS A 545 15.55 15.33 -1.93
CA CYS A 545 14.58 14.55 -2.72
C CYS A 545 13.45 15.37 -3.38
N GLY A 546 13.37 16.68 -3.11
CA GLY A 546 12.40 17.58 -3.76
C GLY A 546 10.94 17.13 -3.62
N LEU A 547 10.16 17.23 -4.71
CA LEU A 547 8.79 16.72 -4.78
C LEU A 547 8.78 15.19 -5.02
N ASP A 548 9.08 14.44 -3.97
CA ASP A 548 9.17 12.98 -3.98
C ASP A 548 7.78 12.30 -3.95
N PHE A 549 6.94 12.54 -4.96
CA PHE A 549 5.53 12.11 -4.99
C PHE A 549 5.31 10.58 -4.92
N LEU A 550 6.33 9.79 -5.25
CA LEU A 550 6.30 8.32 -5.17
C LEU A 550 7.19 7.80 -4.05
N TRP A 551 7.84 8.69 -3.31
CA TRP A 551 8.76 8.41 -2.20
C TRP A 551 9.96 7.53 -2.56
N ILE A 552 10.28 7.37 -3.85
CA ILE A 552 11.33 6.48 -4.35
C ILE A 552 12.70 7.06 -4.02
N CYS A 553 12.87 8.38 -4.09
CA CYS A 553 14.15 9.01 -3.75
C CYS A 553 14.46 8.77 -2.27
N SER A 554 13.54 9.11 -1.37
CA SER A 554 13.71 8.90 0.07
C SER A 554 13.89 7.41 0.40
N HIS A 555 13.25 6.50 -0.35
CA HIS A 555 13.42 5.05 -0.20
C HIS A 555 14.82 4.55 -0.61
N GLY A 556 15.37 5.11 -1.69
CA GLY A 556 16.71 4.76 -2.19
C GLY A 556 17.85 5.31 -1.31
N ARG A 557 17.60 6.38 -0.54
CA ARG A 557 18.61 7.04 0.28
C ARG A 557 19.27 6.15 1.32
N ALA A 558 18.57 5.16 1.88
CA ALA A 558 19.20 4.18 2.78
C ALA A 558 20.38 3.46 2.10
N VAL A 559 20.24 3.10 0.80
CA VAL A 559 21.32 2.48 0.01
C VAL A 559 22.44 3.49 -0.23
N THR A 560 22.10 4.73 -0.57
CA THR A 560 23.09 5.80 -0.78
C THR A 560 23.93 6.05 0.48
N TYR A 561 23.28 6.25 1.63
CA TYR A 561 23.95 6.50 2.91
C TYR A 561 24.82 5.32 3.32
N PHE A 562 24.31 4.09 3.17
CA PHE A 562 25.11 2.90 3.48
C PHE A 562 26.33 2.78 2.56
N LYS A 563 26.17 2.99 1.25
CA LYS A 563 27.30 2.98 0.30
C LYS A 563 28.34 4.06 0.63
N GLU A 564 27.90 5.29 0.93
CA GLU A 564 28.80 6.38 1.31
C GLU A 564 29.56 6.08 2.60
N SER A 565 28.92 5.39 3.55
CA SER A 565 29.56 4.95 4.79
C SER A 565 30.68 3.92 4.59
N LEU A 566 30.73 3.24 3.43
CA LEU A 566 31.87 2.39 3.07
C LEU A 566 33.10 3.23 2.72
N MET A 567 32.89 4.43 2.17
CA MET A 567 33.97 5.22 1.57
C MET A 567 34.84 5.92 2.62
N ALA A 568 34.27 6.31 3.75
CA ALA A 568 35.00 6.90 4.86
C ALA A 568 34.40 6.50 6.22
N ARG A 569 35.21 6.66 7.26
CA ARG A 569 34.81 6.42 8.66
C ARG A 569 34.49 7.73 9.36
N GLY A 570 33.97 7.62 10.58
CA GLY A 570 33.74 8.79 11.43
C GLY A 570 32.42 9.52 11.20
N TYR A 571 31.44 8.82 10.60
CA TYR A 571 30.04 9.24 10.61
C TYR A 571 29.39 8.73 11.88
N PHE A 572 28.71 9.60 12.63
CA PHE A 572 28.15 9.23 13.93
C PHE A 572 26.67 9.56 14.00
N ALA A 573 25.92 8.67 14.65
CA ALA A 573 24.52 8.89 14.98
C ALA A 573 24.35 8.97 16.50
N ASN A 574 23.47 9.87 16.93
CA ASN A 574 23.19 10.11 18.33
C ASN A 574 22.05 9.23 18.81
N ARG A 575 22.22 8.64 20.00
CA ARG A 575 21.23 7.75 20.60
C ARG A 575 20.08 8.56 21.20
N CYS A 576 18.87 8.22 20.78
CA CYS A 576 17.62 8.74 21.33
C CYS A 576 17.06 7.76 22.37
N SER A 577 16.12 8.22 23.21
CA SER A 577 15.46 7.35 24.20
C SER A 577 14.58 6.30 23.53
N ASP A 578 13.85 6.73 22.50
CA ASP A 578 12.84 5.96 21.80
C ASP A 578 12.45 6.67 20.49
N LEU A 579 11.54 6.04 19.75
CA LEU A 579 11.06 6.51 18.45
C LEU A 579 10.27 7.83 18.51
N ASN A 580 9.63 8.14 19.65
CA ASN A 580 8.85 9.38 19.81
C ASN A 580 9.76 10.61 20.01
N ASN A 581 11.03 10.38 20.35
CA ASN A 581 12.02 11.42 20.63
C ASN A 581 13.13 11.51 19.57
N LEU A 582 12.79 11.24 18.30
CA LEU A 582 13.71 11.33 17.17
C LEU A 582 13.98 12.79 16.76
N HIS A 583 15.09 13.36 17.23
CA HIS A 583 15.47 14.73 16.87
C HIS A 583 16.98 14.99 17.05
N SER A 584 17.47 16.12 16.52
CA SER A 584 18.88 16.52 16.58
C SER A 584 19.47 16.67 17.98
N LYS A 585 18.64 16.87 19.02
CA LYS A 585 19.09 16.99 20.42
C LYS A 585 19.32 15.65 21.14
N CYS A 586 19.25 14.51 20.45
CA CYS A 586 19.53 13.22 21.09
C CYS A 586 20.97 13.18 21.62
N SER A 587 21.16 12.70 22.86
CA SER A 587 22.46 12.79 23.55
C SER A 587 22.75 11.60 24.47
N LEU A 588 22.02 10.48 24.35
CA LEU A 588 22.19 9.28 25.22
C LEU A 588 23.40 8.41 24.84
N GLY A 589 24.33 8.96 24.08
CA GLY A 589 25.48 8.28 23.49
C GLY A 589 25.55 8.47 21.98
N ARG A 590 26.64 8.00 21.38
CA ARG A 590 26.86 8.03 19.93
C ARG A 590 27.42 6.71 19.43
N VAL A 591 27.07 6.32 18.22
CA VAL A 591 27.60 5.14 17.53
C VAL A 591 28.10 5.53 16.15
N GLU A 592 29.17 4.87 15.68
CA GLU A 592 29.60 5.01 14.29
C GLU A 592 28.54 4.37 13.37
N PHE A 593 28.05 5.15 12.41
CA PHE A 593 27.08 4.71 11.39
C PHE A 593 27.81 4.08 10.21
N GLY A 594 27.25 2.98 9.67
CA GLY A 594 27.74 2.37 8.44
C GLY A 594 28.27 0.96 8.59
N GLU A 595 29.26 0.61 7.76
CA GLU A 595 29.78 -0.75 7.68
C GLU A 595 30.20 -1.33 9.04
N ILE A 596 29.84 -2.59 9.22
CA ILE A 596 30.06 -3.31 10.46
C ILE A 596 31.47 -3.92 10.44
N HIS A 597 32.42 -3.20 11.04
CA HIS A 597 33.83 -3.64 11.17
C HIS A 597 34.18 -4.20 12.56
N VAL A 598 33.24 -4.15 13.52
CA VAL A 598 33.52 -4.44 14.93
C VAL A 598 33.35 -5.93 15.23
N HIS A 599 34.44 -6.58 15.64
CA HIS A 599 34.40 -7.90 16.27
C HIS A 599 34.94 -7.82 17.71
N PRO A 600 34.26 -8.41 18.70
CA PRO A 600 32.99 -9.14 18.60
C PRO A 600 31.78 -8.20 18.44
N LEU A 601 30.80 -8.63 17.65
CA LEU A 601 29.56 -7.88 17.37
C LEU A 601 28.71 -7.62 18.63
N ALA A 602 28.91 -8.42 19.69
CA ALA A 602 28.31 -8.21 21.01
C ALA A 602 28.63 -6.83 21.61
N LYS A 603 29.70 -6.17 21.17
CA LYS A 603 30.08 -4.82 21.61
C LYS A 603 29.42 -3.70 20.80
N LYS A 604 28.67 -4.02 19.73
CA LYS A 604 28.03 -3.00 18.90
C LYS A 604 26.79 -2.43 19.63
N PRO A 605 26.67 -1.10 19.78
CA PRO A 605 25.60 -0.48 20.55
C PRO A 605 24.19 -0.77 20.02
N ARG A 606 23.24 -1.08 20.91
CA ARG A 606 21.82 -1.29 20.60
C ARG A 606 21.01 0.01 20.77
N GLY A 607 19.88 0.12 20.09
CA GLY A 607 18.89 1.19 20.34
C GLY A 607 18.54 2.04 19.12
N VAL A 608 17.94 3.20 19.39
CA VAL A 608 17.37 4.11 18.39
C VAL A 608 18.33 5.26 18.16
N TYR A 609 18.65 5.55 16.90
CA TYR A 609 19.66 6.53 16.53
C TYR A 609 19.13 7.54 15.51
N TYR A 610 19.53 8.80 15.70
CA TYR A 610 19.23 9.92 14.82
C TYR A 610 20.52 10.57 14.32
N PHE A 611 20.53 10.99 13.07
CA PHE A 611 21.56 11.86 12.51
C PHE A 611 21.00 12.68 11.35
N GLU A 612 21.70 13.76 11.00
CA GLU A 612 21.33 14.61 9.86
C GLU A 612 22.25 14.35 8.67
N THR A 613 21.72 14.51 7.46
CA THR A 613 22.48 14.42 6.22
C THR A 613 22.40 15.72 5.43
N ASN A 614 23.31 15.92 4.48
CA ASN A 614 23.23 17.00 3.51
C ASN A 614 22.16 16.69 2.44
N GLU A 615 21.77 17.71 1.67
CA GLU A 615 20.89 17.57 0.50
C GLU A 615 21.61 17.04 -0.74
N LYS A 616 22.94 17.20 -0.79
CA LYS A 616 23.81 16.80 -1.90
C LYS A 616 24.99 16.00 -1.37
N GLU A 617 25.62 15.24 -2.26
CA GLU A 617 26.81 14.45 -1.95
C GLU A 617 28.03 15.35 -1.61
N PRO A 618 28.87 14.99 -0.62
CA PRO A 618 28.70 13.88 0.32
C PRO A 618 27.52 14.12 1.26
N TYR A 619 26.63 13.14 1.37
CA TYR A 619 25.41 13.25 2.17
C TYR A 619 25.70 13.08 3.65
N LEU A 620 26.59 12.16 4.02
CA LEU A 620 26.93 11.92 5.40
C LEU A 620 27.82 13.05 5.93
N ARG A 621 27.48 13.58 7.11
CA ARG A 621 28.23 14.65 7.75
C ARG A 621 29.28 14.05 8.69
N THR A 622 30.53 14.46 8.54
CA THR A 622 31.55 14.24 9.57
C THR A 622 31.32 15.24 10.70
N ILE A 623 31.08 14.75 11.91
CA ILE A 623 30.98 15.63 13.08
C ILE A 623 32.43 15.97 13.48
N ALA A 624 32.87 17.18 13.15
CA ALA A 624 34.08 17.75 13.73
C ALA A 624 33.99 17.67 15.26
N GLN A 625 35.09 17.33 15.92
CA GLN A 625 35.17 17.08 17.37
C GLN A 625 34.70 18.27 18.22
N GLU A 626 33.39 18.45 18.42
CA GLU A 626 32.86 19.14 19.58
C GLU A 626 32.68 18.10 20.68
N VAL A 627 33.80 17.78 21.33
CA VAL A 627 33.78 17.21 22.68
C VAL A 627 33.33 18.36 23.58
N PRO A 628 32.15 18.29 24.24
CA PRO A 628 31.86 19.22 25.32
C PRO A 628 32.93 18.98 26.38
N ARG A 629 33.74 19.99 26.68
CA ARG A 629 34.60 19.95 27.87
C ARG A 629 33.69 19.59 29.03
N ARG A 630 33.98 18.48 29.72
CA ARG A 630 33.37 18.15 31.01
C ARG A 630 33.49 19.40 31.88
N GLN A 631 32.34 19.95 32.30
CA GLN A 631 32.28 20.82 33.47
C GLN A 631 32.28 19.96 34.72
#